data_AF-A0A3D0ZD57-F1
#
_entry.id   AF-A0A3D0ZD57-F1
#
_cell.length_a   1.000
_cell.length_b   1.000
_cell.length_c   1.000
_cell.angle_alpha   90.00
_cell.angle_beta   90.00
_cell.angle_gamma   90.00
#
_symmetry.space_group_name_H-M   'P 1'
#
loop_
_entity.id
_entity.type
_entity.pdbx_description
1 polymer ?
#
loop_
_entity_poly.entity_id
_entity_poly.type
_entity_poly.pdbx_seq_one_letter_code
_entity_poly.pdbx_strand_id
1 'polypeptide(L)'
;MKLINTINILVFSCITFAVAAIFYEGLTLKWYSFVPVVMLTSDGLFILATIMHLILSRKNKTLFIFNIFSAILITLALTTKFAGIEHPEWAATIWHFYILFLYGTQVIIFLYKHFFLKTHDIQK
;
A
#
# COMPACT_ATOMS: atom_id res chain seq x y z
N MET A 1 14.11 -3.81 -11.26
CA MET A 1 13.28 -4.86 -10.63
C MET A 1 13.55 -5.03 -9.14
N LYS A 2 14.80 -5.19 -8.68
CA LYS A 2 15.11 -5.30 -7.24
C LYS A 2 14.60 -4.10 -6.40
N LEU A 3 14.84 -2.88 -6.87
CA LEU A 3 14.42 -1.65 -6.17
C LEU A 3 12.89 -1.55 -5.95
N ILE A 4 12.09 -1.89 -6.96
CA ILE A 4 10.62 -1.89 -6.85
C ILE A 4 10.17 -2.89 -5.79
N ASN A 5 10.75 -4.10 -5.80
CA ASN A 5 10.38 -5.12 -4.82
C ASN A 5 10.73 -4.68 -3.39
N THR A 6 11.88 -4.02 -3.18
CA THR A 6 12.25 -3.43 -1.89
C THR A 6 11.23 -2.39 -1.44
N ILE A 7 10.85 -1.47 -2.33
CA ILE A 7 9.84 -0.45 -2.03
C ILE A 7 8.49 -1.09 -1.70
N ASN A 8 8.10 -2.14 -2.41
CA ASN A 8 6.83 -2.83 -2.17
C ASN A 8 6.82 -3.50 -0.80
N ILE A 9 7.94 -4.08 -0.36
CA ILE A 9 8.08 -4.65 0.98
C ILE A 9 8.01 -3.55 2.04
N LEU A 10 8.64 -2.39 1.81
CA LEU A 10 8.58 -1.26 2.73
C LEU A 10 7.16 -0.72 2.87
N VAL A 11 6.46 -0.48 1.75
CA VAL A 11 5.05 -0.05 1.74
C VAL A 11 4.19 -1.08 2.45
N PHE A 12 4.35 -2.36 2.14
CA PHE A 12 3.61 -3.44 2.78
C PHE A 12 3.84 -3.49 4.30
N SER A 13 5.08 -3.28 4.76
CA SER A 13 5.39 -3.27 6.19
C SER A 13 4.74 -2.07 6.89
N CYS A 14 4.90 -0.86 6.33
CA CYS A 14 4.32 0.35 6.89
C CYS A 14 2.78 0.31 6.91
N ILE A 15 2.14 -0.16 5.84
CA ILE A 15 0.68 -0.26 5.81
C ILE A 15 0.15 -1.35 6.76
N THR A 16 0.91 -2.43 6.97
CA THR A 16 0.56 -3.44 7.98
C THR A 16 0.55 -2.82 9.37
N PHE A 17 1.54 -1.99 9.71
CA PHE A 17 1.56 -1.25 10.98
C PHE A 17 0.41 -0.23 11.07
N ALA A 18 0.11 0.48 9.99
CA ALA A 18 -0.99 1.44 9.95
C ALA A 18 -2.34 0.76 10.19
N VAL A 19 -2.60 -0.37 9.51
CA VAL A 19 -3.81 -1.17 9.74
C VAL A 19 -3.86 -1.69 11.16
N ALA A 20 -2.76 -2.25 11.69
CA ALA A 20 -2.71 -2.71 13.08
C ALA A 20 -3.03 -1.58 14.08
N ALA A 21 -2.52 -0.38 13.83
CA ALA A 21 -2.80 0.81 14.65
C ALA A 21 -4.29 1.21 14.60
N ILE A 22 -4.91 1.23 13.41
CA ILE A 22 -6.34 1.48 13.22
C ILE A 22 -7.19 0.48 14.02
N PHE A 23 -6.85 -0.82 13.94
CA PHE A 23 -7.56 -1.84 14.71
C PHE A 23 -7.39 -1.66 16.21
N TYR A 24 -6.19 -1.33 16.66
CA TYR A 24 -5.92 -1.11 18.07
C TYR A 24 -6.73 0.07 18.62
N GLU A 25 -6.86 1.17 17.87
CA GLU A 25 -7.73 2.28 18.25
C GLU A 25 -9.21 1.89 18.28
N GLY A 26 -9.68 1.17 17.27
CA GLY A 26 -11.06 0.66 17.23
C GLY A 26 -11.39 -0.25 18.42
N LEU A 27 -10.43 -1.08 18.86
CA LEU A 27 -10.59 -1.95 20.03
C LEU A 27 -10.55 -1.20 21.36
N THR A 28 -9.72 -0.16 21.46
CA THR A 28 -9.53 0.61 22.70
C THR A 28 -10.48 1.79 22.84
N LEU A 29 -11.26 2.09 21.77
CA LEU A 29 -12.15 3.26 21.67
C LEU A 29 -11.42 4.58 22.01
N LYS A 30 -10.11 4.62 21.76
CA LYS A 30 -9.23 5.76 22.03
C LYS A 30 -8.37 6.04 20.82
N TRP A 31 -8.38 7.29 20.38
CA TRP A 31 -7.51 7.81 19.34
C TRP A 31 -6.16 8.22 19.94
N TYR A 32 -5.10 7.49 19.59
CA TYR A 32 -3.74 7.80 20.02
C TYR A 32 -3.06 8.71 19.02
N SER A 33 -2.32 9.71 19.52
CA SER A 33 -1.63 10.71 18.72
C SER A 33 -0.58 10.16 17.75
N PHE A 34 -0.11 8.92 17.93
CA PHE A 34 0.85 8.29 17.03
C PHE A 34 0.21 7.72 15.75
N VAL A 35 -1.09 7.38 15.75
CA VAL A 35 -1.72 6.71 14.62
C VAL A 35 -1.80 7.59 13.37
N PRO A 36 -2.16 8.89 13.47
CA PRO A 36 -2.10 9.80 12.33
C PRO A 36 -0.70 9.90 11.70
N VAL A 37 0.35 9.82 12.52
CA VAL A 37 1.75 9.85 12.03
C VAL A 37 2.09 8.60 11.23
N VAL A 38 1.64 7.43 11.72
CA VAL A 38 1.85 6.15 11.03
C VAL A 38 1.08 6.13 9.69
N MET A 39 -0.17 6.57 9.68
CA MET A 39 -1.00 6.69 8.47
C MET A 39 -0.36 7.61 7.42
N LEU A 40 0.08 8.81 7.84
CA LEU A 40 0.75 9.76 6.95
C LEU A 40 2.03 9.17 6.34
N THR A 41 2.78 8.41 7.14
CA THR A 41 4.00 7.75 6.67
C THR A 41 3.67 6.66 5.65
N SER A 42 2.65 5.85 5.89
CA SER A 42 2.22 4.82 4.93
C SER A 42 1.69 5.42 3.63
N ASP A 43 0.90 6.49 3.70
CA ASP A 43 0.38 7.18 2.52
C ASP A 43 1.53 7.78 1.69
N GLY A 44 2.51 8.42 2.33
CA GLY A 44 3.67 8.98 1.64
C GLY A 44 4.49 7.93 0.88
N LEU A 45 4.74 6.78 1.51
CA LEU A 45 5.43 5.66 0.87
C LEU A 45 4.61 5.05 -0.28
N PHE A 46 3.29 4.95 -0.11
CA PHE A 46 2.39 4.46 -1.14
C PHE A 46 2.36 5.37 -2.37
N ILE A 47 2.35 6.69 -2.19
CA ILE A 47 2.43 7.66 -3.30
C ILE A 47 3.73 7.44 -4.09
N LEU A 48 4.86 7.36 -3.40
CA LEU A 48 6.16 7.14 -4.03
C LEU A 48 6.18 5.83 -4.85
N ALA A 49 5.67 4.76 -4.27
CA ALA A 49 5.61 3.45 -4.91
C ALA A 49 4.66 3.44 -6.12
N THR A 50 3.51 4.11 -6.03
CA THR A 50 2.55 4.26 -7.14
C THR A 50 3.20 4.98 -8.32
N ILE A 51 3.92 6.08 -8.08
CA ILE A 51 4.64 6.82 -9.12
C ILE A 51 5.69 5.91 -9.78
N MET A 52 6.48 5.19 -8.99
CA MET A 52 7.48 4.27 -9.53
C MET A 52 6.85 3.16 -10.37
N HIS A 53 5.73 2.59 -9.94
CA HIS A 53 5.02 1.56 -10.69
C HIS A 53 4.43 2.08 -12.01
N LEU A 54 3.89 3.30 -12.04
CA LEU A 54 3.39 3.92 -13.28
C LEU A 54 4.50 4.12 -14.31
N ILE A 55 5.72 4.46 -13.87
CA ILE A 55 6.88 4.62 -14.75
C ILE A 55 7.39 3.26 -15.25
N LEU A 56 7.55 2.29 -14.33
CA LEU A 56 8.32 1.07 -14.60
C LEU A 56 7.49 -0.14 -15.04
N SER A 57 6.18 -0.18 -14.73
CA SER A 57 5.33 -1.38 -14.92
C SER A 57 4.43 -1.33 -16.16
N ARG A 58 4.71 -0.48 -17.15
CA ARG A 58 3.88 -0.33 -18.38
C ARG A 58 3.63 -1.64 -19.15
N LYS A 59 4.51 -2.64 -18.99
CA LYS A 59 4.37 -3.95 -19.66
C LYS A 59 3.33 -4.88 -19.01
N ASN A 60 3.01 -4.70 -17.72
CA ASN A 60 1.98 -5.49 -17.04
C ASN A 60 0.68 -4.69 -16.97
N LYS A 61 -0.22 -4.92 -17.94
CA LYS A 61 -1.47 -4.17 -18.10
C LYS A 61 -2.32 -4.16 -16.83
N THR A 62 -2.41 -5.28 -16.12
CA THR A 62 -3.22 -5.41 -14.90
C THR A 62 -2.67 -4.57 -13.77
N LEU A 63 -1.37 -4.71 -13.45
CA LEU A 63 -0.74 -3.88 -12.42
C LEU A 63 -0.78 -2.40 -12.78
N PHE A 64 -0.59 -2.07 -14.05
CA PHE A 64 -0.65 -0.69 -14.52
C PHE A 64 -2.03 -0.06 -14.28
N ILE A 65 -3.12 -0.77 -14.58
CA ILE A 65 -4.49 -0.30 -14.32
C ILE A 65 -4.72 -0.06 -12.83
N PHE A 66 -4.29 -0.98 -11.95
CA PHE A 66 -4.44 -0.79 -10.50
C PHE A 66 -3.67 0.42 -9.98
N ASN A 67 -2.48 0.68 -10.52
CA ASN A 67 -1.69 1.86 -10.14
C ASN A 67 -2.29 3.17 -10.69
N ILE A 68 -2.94 3.15 -11.87
CA ILE A 68 -3.71 4.30 -12.36
C ILE A 68 -4.89 4.57 -11.44
N PHE A 69 -5.65 3.53 -11.10
CA PHE A 69 -6.78 3.65 -10.17
C PHE A 69 -6.33 4.20 -8.80
N SER A 70 -5.21 3.68 -8.27
CA SER A 70 -4.56 4.20 -7.07
C SER A 70 -4.21 5.68 -7.18
N ALA A 71 -3.62 6.11 -8.30
CA ALA A 71 -3.25 7.50 -8.52
C ALA A 71 -4.47 8.44 -8.59
N ILE A 72 -5.58 8.00 -9.19
CA ILE A 72 -6.84 8.73 -9.20
C ILE A 72 -7.36 8.90 -7.77
N LEU A 73 -7.37 7.83 -6.98
CA LEU A 73 -7.83 7.87 -5.59
C LEU A 73 -6.96 8.78 -4.70
N ILE A 74 -5.64 8.72 -4.83
CA ILE A 74 -4.73 9.65 -4.13
C ILE A 74 -5.06 11.10 -4.51
N THR A 75 -5.23 11.36 -5.80
CA THR A 75 -5.52 12.72 -6.29
C THR A 75 -6.83 13.24 -5.72
N LEU A 76 -7.86 12.38 -5.68
CA LEU A 76 -9.16 12.71 -5.06
C LEU A 76 -9.03 12.95 -3.55
N ALA A 77 -8.26 12.13 -2.85
CA ALA A 77 -8.04 12.29 -1.41
C ALA A 77 -7.30 13.60 -1.09
N LEU A 78 -6.32 13.97 -1.92
CA LEU A 78 -5.62 15.25 -1.79
C LEU A 78 -6.53 16.44 -2.09
N THR A 79 -7.30 16.41 -3.18
CA THR A 79 -8.17 17.54 -3.57
C THR A 79 -9.25 17.81 -2.52
N THR A 80 -9.88 16.76 -2.00
CA THR A 80 -10.88 16.86 -0.92
C THR A 80 -10.27 17.35 0.39
N LYS A 81 -9.05 16.92 0.73
CA LYS A 81 -8.30 17.44 1.89
C LYS A 81 -8.00 18.93 1.77
N PHE A 82 -7.57 19.40 0.59
CA PHE A 82 -7.34 20.84 0.35
C PHE A 82 -8.65 21.65 0.30
N ALA A 83 -9.76 21.03 -0.05
CA ALA A 83 -11.09 21.63 -0.01
C ALA A 83 -11.69 21.70 1.40
N GLY A 84 -11.00 21.19 2.43
CA GLY A 84 -11.49 21.17 3.81
C GLY A 84 -12.66 20.19 4.03
N ILE A 85 -12.84 19.21 3.14
CA ILE A 85 -13.87 18.20 3.28
C ILE A 85 -13.36 17.13 4.25
N GLU A 86 -14.04 16.97 5.38
CA GLU A 86 -13.75 15.92 6.34
C GLU A 86 -14.13 14.55 5.76
N HIS A 87 -13.19 13.60 5.85
CA HIS A 87 -13.45 12.22 5.48
C HIS A 87 -13.83 11.42 6.72
N PRO A 88 -14.86 10.57 6.63
CA PRO A 88 -15.22 9.73 7.75
C PRO A 88 -14.13 8.67 8.00
N GLU A 89 -13.93 8.29 9.25
CA GLU A 89 -12.87 7.37 9.69
C GLU A 89 -12.92 6.01 8.97
N TRP A 90 -14.14 5.51 8.66
CA TRP A 90 -14.31 4.27 7.91
C TRP A 90 -13.71 4.33 6.49
N ALA A 91 -13.69 5.51 5.86
CA ALA A 91 -13.09 5.69 4.54
C ALA A 91 -11.58 5.53 4.60
N ALA A 92 -10.95 6.05 5.67
CA ALA A 92 -9.53 5.83 5.94
C ALA A 92 -9.23 4.34 6.17
N THR A 93 -10.10 3.62 6.91
CA THR A 93 -9.95 2.17 7.11
C THR A 93 -9.99 1.39 5.80
N ILE A 94 -11.00 1.62 4.96
CA ILE A 94 -11.12 0.96 3.65
C ILE A 94 -9.91 1.27 2.76
N TRP A 95 -9.45 2.52 2.78
CA TRP A 95 -8.26 2.96 2.04
C TRP A 95 -7.00 2.19 2.43
N HIS A 96 -6.70 2.11 3.73
CA HIS A 96 -5.51 1.42 4.20
C HIS A 96 -5.59 -0.10 3.96
N PHE A 97 -6.78 -0.69 4.04
CA PHE A 97 -7.02 -2.08 3.66
C PHE A 97 -6.80 -2.35 2.17
N TYR A 98 -7.25 -1.44 1.31
CA TYR A 98 -7.01 -1.53 -0.13
C TYR A 98 -5.50 -1.54 -0.44
N ILE A 99 -4.73 -0.64 0.17
CA ILE A 99 -3.27 -0.58 0.00
C ILE A 99 -2.62 -1.88 0.52
N LEU A 100 -3.03 -2.35 1.70
CA LEU A 100 -2.55 -3.60 2.28
C LEU A 100 -2.77 -4.79 1.34
N PHE A 101 -3.97 -4.91 0.76
CA PHE A 101 -4.29 -5.97 -0.19
C PHE A 101 -3.45 -5.85 -1.48
N LEU A 102 -3.35 -4.65 -2.05
CA LEU A 102 -2.62 -4.41 -3.30
C LEU A 102 -1.13 -4.74 -3.15
N TYR A 103 -0.49 -4.32 -2.07
CA TYR A 103 0.94 -4.57 -1.85
C TYR A 103 1.21 -5.96 -1.27
N GLY A 104 0.29 -6.49 -0.45
CA GLY A 104 0.38 -7.85 0.06
C GLY A 104 0.38 -8.89 -1.05
N THR A 105 -0.50 -8.75 -2.05
CA THR A 105 -0.50 -9.65 -3.22
C THR A 105 0.81 -9.57 -4.00
N GLN A 106 1.37 -8.37 -4.20
CA GLN A 106 2.65 -8.20 -4.90
C GLN A 106 3.83 -8.81 -4.14
N VAL A 107 3.88 -8.64 -2.81
CA VAL A 107 4.93 -9.22 -1.96
C VAL A 107 4.82 -10.74 -1.95
N ILE A 108 3.61 -11.31 -1.81
CA ILE A 108 3.40 -12.76 -1.84
C ILE A 108 3.85 -13.34 -3.19
N ILE A 109 3.49 -12.73 -4.32
CA ILE A 109 3.92 -13.18 -5.65
C ILE A 109 5.45 -13.13 -5.77
N PHE A 110 6.09 -12.07 -5.25
CA PHE A 110 7.54 -11.95 -5.24
C PHE A 110 8.20 -13.07 -4.42
N LEU A 111 7.72 -13.32 -3.20
CA LEU A 111 8.23 -14.36 -2.32
C LEU A 111 8.04 -15.75 -2.94
N TYR A 112 6.86 -16.05 -3.50
CA TYR A 112 6.59 -17.31 -4.16
C TYR A 112 7.55 -17.58 -5.33
N LYS A 113 7.76 -16.58 -6.19
CA LYS A 113 8.71 -16.70 -7.33
C LYS A 113 10.15 -16.87 -6.87
N HIS A 114 10.55 -16.16 -5.82
CA HIS A 114 11.94 -16.14 -5.39
C HIS A 114 12.33 -17.38 -4.59
N PHE A 115 11.44 -17.87 -3.72
CA PHE A 115 11.73 -18.98 -2.82
C PHE A 115 11.20 -20.32 -3.33
N PHE A 116 10.04 -20.37 -3.97
CA PHE A 116 9.36 -21.64 -4.26
C PHE A 116 9.65 -22.19 -5.66
N LEU A 117 9.67 -21.32 -6.67
CA LEU A 117 10.00 -21.74 -8.04
C LEU A 117 11.51 -21.94 -8.23
N LYS A 118 12.32 -21.10 -7.57
CA LYS A 118 13.79 -21.20 -7.64
C LYS A 118 14.32 -22.49 -7.02
N THR A 119 13.67 -23.04 -5.99
CA THR A 119 14.05 -24.32 -5.39
C THR A 119 13.66 -25.52 -6.25
N HIS A 120 12.61 -25.41 -7.07
CA HIS A 120 12.17 -26.50 -7.94
C HIS A 120 13.04 -26.67 -9.20
N ASP A 121 13.62 -25.59 -9.74
CA ASP A 121 14.58 -25.68 -10.85
C ASP A 121 15.94 -26.26 -10.44
N ILE A 122 16.28 -26.25 -9.14
CA ILE A 122 17.55 -26.81 -8.64
C ILE A 122 17.43 -28.34 -8.41
N GLN A 123 16.22 -28.88 -8.42
CA GLN A 123 15.96 -30.31 -8.21
C GLN A 123 15.70 -31.11 -9.51
N LYS A 124 15.95 -30.52 -10.67
CA LYS A 124 15.98 -31.20 -11.98
C LYS A 124 17.40 -31.22 -12.52
#